data_AF-A0A2T0M9D4-F1
#
_entry.id   AF-A0A2T0M9D4-F1
#
_cell.length_a   1.000
_cell.length_b   1.000
_cell.length_c   1.000
_cell.angle_alpha   90.00
_cell.angle_beta   90.00
_cell.angle_gamma   90.00
#
_symmetry.space_group_name_H-M   'P 1'
#
loop_
_entity.id
_entity.type
_entity.pdbx_description
1 polymer ?
#
loop_
_entity_poly.entity_id
_entity_poly.type
_entity_poly.pdbx_seq_one_letter_code
_entity_poly.pdbx_strand_id
1 'polypeptide(L)'
;MTLGVLLVFAALHFFSHNPEKTETRYFFPKCPVKEHLGIYCSGCGSQRAVHDLLHFRIKDVFSHNFLFLPFLLLVFQHVLAKNKLGFSKSLIDYRHAPILILFVIVGFMVLRNIKGYPFEYLAP
;
A
#
# COMPACT_ATOMS: atom_id res chain seq x y z
N MET A 1 -22.92 6.78 -5.77
CA MET A 1 -22.50 7.20 -7.12
C MET A 1 -21.18 7.98 -7.10
N THR A 2 -21.03 8.98 -6.24
CA THR A 2 -19.81 9.81 -6.09
C THR A 2 -18.54 9.01 -5.76
N LEU A 3 -18.59 8.09 -4.80
CA LEU A 3 -17.42 7.29 -4.39
C LEU A 3 -16.88 6.40 -5.52
N GLY A 4 -17.76 5.77 -6.29
CA GLY A 4 -17.37 4.92 -7.42
C GLY A 4 -16.66 5.72 -8.51
N VAL A 5 -17.18 6.91 -8.84
CA VAL A 5 -16.56 7.82 -9.81
C VAL A 5 -15.15 8.23 -9.36
N LEU A 6 -14.99 8.59 -8.08
CA LEU A 6 -13.67 8.94 -7.53
C LEU A 6 -12.67 7.77 -7.61
N LEU A 7 -13.11 6.55 -7.34
CA LEU A 7 -12.25 5.37 -7.43
C LEU A 7 -11.81 5.07 -8.87
N VAL A 8 -12.71 5.24 -9.85
CA VAL A 8 -12.37 5.08 -11.27
C VAL A 8 -11.36 6.15 -11.71
N PHE A 9 -11.58 7.42 -11.36
CA PHE A 9 -10.61 8.48 -11.65
C PHE A 9 -9.25 8.22 -11.01
N ALA A 10 -9.23 7.78 -9.74
CA ALA A 10 -7.99 7.41 -9.08
C ALA A 10 -7.29 6.25 -9.78
N ALA A 11 -8.02 5.18 -10.13
CA ALA A 11 -7.45 4.05 -10.85
C ALA A 11 -6.87 4.46 -12.21
N LEU A 12 -7.60 5.28 -12.99
CA LEU A 12 -7.11 5.81 -14.25
C LEU A 12 -5.87 6.69 -14.08
N HIS A 13 -5.83 7.51 -13.03
CA HIS A 13 -4.66 8.34 -12.71
C HIS A 13 -3.42 7.47 -12.44
N PHE A 14 -3.54 6.49 -11.55
CA PHE A 14 -2.45 5.57 -11.23
C PHE A 14 -2.10 4.64 -12.40
N PHE A 15 -3.04 4.31 -13.29
CA PHE A 15 -2.75 3.51 -14.49
C PHE A 15 -1.96 4.33 -15.52
N SER A 16 -2.40 5.56 -15.80
CA SER A 16 -1.80 6.40 -16.84
C SER A 16 -0.46 7.04 -16.44
N HIS A 17 -0.28 7.38 -15.15
CA HIS A 17 0.89 8.09 -14.67
C HIS A 17 1.74 7.18 -13.77
N ASN A 18 2.97 6.87 -14.19
CA ASN A 18 3.89 6.06 -13.40
C ASN A 18 4.51 6.90 -12.26
N PRO A 19 4.32 6.54 -10.96
CA PRO A 19 4.86 7.28 -9.82
C PRO A 19 6.38 7.27 -9.68
N GLU A 20 7.08 6.42 -10.43
CA GLU A 20 8.54 6.32 -10.42
C GLU A 20 9.21 7.31 -11.39
N LYS A 21 8.48 7.76 -12.43
CA LYS A 21 9.02 8.66 -13.44
C LYS A 21 9.19 10.08 -12.90
N THR A 22 10.30 10.73 -13.27
CA THR A 22 10.53 12.13 -12.88
C THR A 22 9.51 13.09 -13.51
N GLU A 23 9.03 12.78 -14.71
CA GLU A 23 8.06 13.61 -15.45
C GLU A 23 6.70 13.73 -14.74
N THR A 24 6.32 12.74 -13.93
CA THR A 24 5.05 12.69 -13.21
C THR A 24 5.17 13.25 -11.78
N ARG A 25 6.30 13.85 -11.40
CA ARG A 25 6.57 14.35 -10.05
C ARG A 25 5.57 15.38 -9.55
N TYR A 26 4.94 16.13 -10.46
CA TYR A 26 3.86 17.06 -10.11
C TYR A 26 2.64 16.33 -9.51
N PHE A 27 2.37 15.12 -9.99
CA PHE A 27 1.28 14.27 -9.52
C PHE A 27 1.71 13.35 -8.36
N PHE A 28 2.95 12.86 -8.41
CA PHE A 28 3.54 11.99 -7.39
C PHE A 28 4.79 12.66 -6.79
N PRO A 29 4.63 13.55 -5.79
CA PRO A 29 5.76 14.21 -5.18
C PRO A 29 6.69 13.19 -4.50
N LYS A 30 7.95 13.59 -4.29
CA LYS A 30 8.91 12.77 -3.55
C LYS A 30 8.38 12.49 -2.14
N CYS A 31 8.80 11.34 -1.58
CA CYS A 31 8.47 10.98 -0.21
C CYS A 31 9.19 11.91 0.77
N PRO A 32 8.48 12.75 1.55
CA PRO A 32 9.12 13.68 2.47
C PRO A 32 9.90 12.96 3.59
N VAL A 33 9.41 11.79 4.02
CA VAL A 33 10.08 10.95 5.03
C VAL A 33 11.43 10.47 4.53
N LYS A 34 11.51 9.99 3.27
CA LYS A 34 12.77 9.56 2.69
C LYS A 34 13.71 10.75 2.45
N GLU A 35 13.17 11.88 2.02
CA GLU A 35 13.95 13.08 1.72
C GLU A 35 14.56 13.73 2.97
N HIS A 36 13.81 13.80 4.08
CA HIS A 36 14.28 14.43 5.32
C HIS A 36 14.96 13.45 6.29
N LEU A 37 14.50 12.21 6.36
CA LEU A 37 14.99 11.23 7.36
C LEU A 37 15.83 10.11 6.75
N GLY A 38 15.90 10.00 5.41
CA GLY A 38 16.59 8.89 4.75
C GLY A 38 15.89 7.53 4.91
N ILE A 39 14.66 7.52 5.46
CA ILE A 39 13.92 6.30 5.81
C ILE A 39 12.93 5.96 4.70
N TYR A 40 12.93 4.70 4.28
CA TYR A 40 11.91 4.14 3.41
C TYR A 40 10.59 3.98 4.18
N CYS A 41 9.61 4.84 3.91
CA CYS A 41 8.30 4.74 4.54
C CYS A 41 7.46 3.62 3.92
N SER A 42 6.61 2.99 4.71
CA SER A 42 5.67 1.95 4.27
C SER A 42 4.54 2.49 3.39
N GLY A 43 4.24 3.79 3.44
CA GLY A 43 3.15 4.42 2.69
C GLY A 43 3.46 4.69 1.22
N CYS A 44 4.54 5.41 0.91
CA CYS A 44 4.86 5.84 -0.46
C CYS A 44 5.19 4.68 -1.41
N GLY A 45 5.59 3.51 -0.89
CA GLY A 45 5.73 2.29 -1.69
C GLY A 45 4.40 1.80 -2.27
N SER A 46 3.28 2.05 -1.58
CA SER A 46 1.94 1.66 -2.05
C SER A 46 1.53 2.37 -3.33
N GLN A 47 2.02 3.60 -3.58
CA GLN A 47 1.70 4.31 -4.82
C GLN A 47 2.23 3.57 -6.05
N ARG A 48 3.49 3.12 -6.00
CA ARG A 48 4.09 2.32 -7.07
C ARG A 48 3.46 0.93 -7.15
N ALA A 49 3.17 0.31 -6.00
CA ALA A 49 2.48 -0.97 -5.94
C ALA A 49 1.07 -0.92 -6.58
N VAL A 50 0.31 0.17 -6.42
CA VAL A 50 -0.97 0.37 -7.11
C VAL A 50 -0.77 0.42 -8.62
N HIS A 51 0.20 1.22 -9.10
CA HIS A 51 0.52 1.31 -10.53
C HIS A 51 0.88 -0.07 -11.10
N ASP A 52 1.73 -0.84 -10.42
CA ASP A 52 2.12 -2.18 -10.84
C ASP A 52 0.97 -3.18 -10.83
N LEU A 53 0.13 -3.14 -9.80
CA LEU A 53 -1.04 -4.00 -9.71
C LEU A 53 -2.00 -3.75 -10.88
N LEU A 54 -2.21 -2.48 -11.24
CA LEU A 54 -3.07 -2.11 -12.38
C LEU A 54 -2.49 -2.57 -13.73
N HIS A 55 -1.19 -2.85 -13.80
CA HIS A 55 -0.52 -3.44 -14.97
C HIS A 55 -0.24 -4.95 -14.80
N PHE A 56 -0.83 -5.59 -13.80
CA PHE A 56 -0.66 -7.02 -13.51
C PHE A 56 0.78 -7.46 -13.20
N ARG A 57 1.63 -6.52 -12.75
CA ARG A 57 3.03 -6.75 -12.39
C ARG A 57 3.19 -7.21 -10.94
N ILE A 58 2.70 -8.40 -10.61
CA ILE A 58 2.61 -8.87 -9.22
C ILE A 58 3.96 -8.97 -8.51
N LYS A 59 5.03 -9.31 -9.22
CA LYS A 59 6.39 -9.34 -8.62
C LYS A 59 6.81 -7.96 -8.14
N ASP A 60 6.57 -6.92 -8.94
CA ASP A 60 6.95 -5.55 -8.63
C ASP A 60 6.10 -4.96 -7.49
N VAL A 61 4.84 -5.37 -7.38
CA VAL A 61 3.97 -5.04 -6.22
C VAL A 61 4.65 -5.44 -4.89
N PHE A 62 5.18 -6.66 -4.80
CA PHE A 62 5.86 -7.13 -3.60
C PHE A 62 7.17 -6.38 -3.34
N SER A 63 7.95 -6.13 -4.39
CA SER A 63 9.20 -5.37 -4.30
C SER A 63 8.97 -3.96 -3.76
N HIS A 64 7.91 -3.27 -4.19
CA HIS A 64 7.64 -1.92 -3.72
C HIS A 64 7.00 -1.88 -2.33
N ASN A 65 6.06 -2.76 -2.04
CA ASN A 65 5.45 -2.86 -0.72
C ASN A 65 4.83 -4.23 -0.45
N PHE A 66 5.57 -5.10 0.23
CA PHE A 66 5.08 -6.42 0.66
C PHE A 66 3.77 -6.37 1.44
N LEU A 67 3.53 -5.34 2.27
CA LEU A 67 2.29 -5.21 3.04
C LEU A 67 1.06 -4.83 2.21
N PHE A 68 1.25 -4.44 0.94
CA PHE A 68 0.15 -3.94 0.11
C PHE A 68 -0.90 -5.01 -0.19
N LEU A 69 -0.49 -6.25 -0.49
CA LEU A 69 -1.43 -7.33 -0.78
C LEU A 69 -2.20 -7.81 0.47
N PRO A 70 -1.56 -8.06 1.63
CA PRO A 70 -2.28 -8.30 2.88
C PRO A 70 -3.29 -7.19 3.22
N PHE A 71 -2.92 -5.94 2.99
CA PHE A 71 -3.83 -4.80 3.15
C PHE A 71 -5.03 -4.88 2.21
N LEU A 72 -4.83 -5.18 0.92
CA LEU A 72 -5.94 -5.36 -0.02
C LEU A 72 -6.86 -6.50 0.37
N LEU A 73 -6.32 -7.63 0.85
CA LEU A 73 -7.12 -8.74 1.35
C LEU A 73 -7.94 -8.36 2.58
N LEU A 74 -7.37 -7.57 3.50
CA LEU A 74 -8.08 -7.02 4.66
C LEU A 74 -9.24 -6.11 4.25
N VAL A 75 -9.02 -5.21 3.29
CA VAL A 75 -10.07 -4.33 2.75
C VAL A 75 -11.15 -5.13 2.04
N PHE A 76 -10.75 -6.11 1.21
CA PHE A 76 -11.69 -6.99 0.52
C PHE A 76 -12.56 -7.78 1.50
N GLN A 77 -11.96 -8.38 2.53
CA GLN A 77 -12.67 -9.06 3.60
C GLN A 77 -13.64 -8.12 4.33
N HIS A 78 -13.23 -6.89 4.62
CA HIS A 78 -14.10 -5.89 5.25
C HIS A 78 -15.33 -5.60 4.38
N VAL A 79 -15.14 -5.39 3.07
CA VAL A 79 -16.24 -5.16 2.13
C VAL A 79 -17.18 -6.36 2.10
N LEU A 80 -16.66 -7.59 2.00
CA LEU A 80 -17.48 -8.80 2.02
C LEU A 80 -18.29 -8.93 3.32
N ALA A 81 -17.67 -8.70 4.47
CA ALA A 81 -18.34 -8.76 5.77
C ALA A 81 -19.45 -7.70 5.92
N LYS A 82 -19.20 -6.46 5.47
CA LYS A 82 -20.23 -5.40 5.51
C LYS A 82 -21.42 -5.71 4.60
N ASN A 83 -21.18 -6.40 3.49
CA ASN A 83 -22.24 -6.86 2.58
C ASN A 83 -22.82 -8.23 2.98
N LYS A 84 -22.43 -8.81 4.12
CA LYS A 84 -22.87 -10.13 4.63
C LYS A 84 -22.62 -11.27 3.63
N LEU A 85 -21.58 -11.15 2.81
CA LEU A 85 -21.17 -12.15 1.83
C LEU A 85 -20.12 -13.07 2.45
N GLY A 86 -20.55 -14.20 3.01
CA GLY A 86 -19.66 -15.26 3.52
C GLY A 86 -18.92 -14.96 4.84
N PHE A 87 -18.96 -13.72 5.34
CA PHE A 87 -18.33 -13.33 6.60
C PHE A 87 -19.33 -12.65 7.53
N SER A 88 -19.36 -13.09 8.79
CA SER A 88 -20.22 -12.51 9.84
C SER A 88 -19.67 -11.19 10.39
N LYS A 89 -18.34 -11.00 10.38
CA LYS A 89 -17.68 -9.82 10.96
C LYS A 89 -16.42 -9.44 10.19
N SER A 90 -16.10 -8.15 10.12
CA SER A 90 -14.82 -7.69 9.58
C SER A 90 -13.69 -7.84 10.59
N LEU A 91 -12.52 -8.25 10.12
CA LEU A 91 -11.28 -8.27 10.91
C LEU A 91 -10.86 -6.88 11.41
N ILE A 92 -11.24 -5.82 10.69
CA ILE A 92 -10.91 -4.43 11.08
C ILE A 92 -11.82 -3.95 12.22
N ASP A 93 -13.01 -4.55 12.39
CA ASP A 93 -13.99 -4.17 13.42
C ASP A 93 -13.65 -4.75 14.81
N TYR A 94 -12.52 -5.45 14.99
CA TYR A 94 -12.06 -5.90 16.30
C TYR A 94 -11.42 -4.75 17.09
N ARG A 95 -11.69 -4.69 18.40
CA ARG A 95 -11.27 -3.60 19.30
C ARG A 95 -9.79 -3.25 19.20
N HIS A 96 -8.92 -4.25 19.02
CA HIS A 96 -7.47 -4.07 18.97
C HIS A 96 -6.89 -4.11 17.55
N ALA A 97 -7.72 -4.28 16.51
CA ALA A 97 -7.24 -4.36 15.14
C ALA A 97 -6.50 -3.11 14.67
N PRO A 98 -6.95 -1.86 14.94
CA PRO A 98 -6.22 -0.67 14.52
C PRO A 98 -4.82 -0.58 15.15
N ILE A 99 -4.69 -0.96 16.42
CA ILE A 99 -3.42 -0.96 17.16
C ILE A 99 -2.49 -2.03 16.57
N LEU A 100 -3.01 -3.24 16.33
CA LEU A 100 -2.24 -4.32 15.70
C LEU A 100 -1.76 -3.94 14.30
N ILE A 101 -2.63 -3.37 13.47
CA ILE A 101 -2.30 -2.89 12.12
C ILE A 101 -1.20 -1.83 12.20
N LEU A 102 -1.31 -0.87 13.12
CA LEU A 102 -0.28 0.15 13.33
C LEU A 102 1.07 -0.49 13.71
N PHE A 103 1.08 -1.44 14.66
CA PHE A 103 2.29 -2.16 15.04
C PHE A 103 2.90 -2.92 13.86
N VAL A 104 2.09 -3.56 13.01
CA VAL A 104 2.58 -4.26 11.81
C VAL A 104 3.18 -3.27 10.82
N ILE A 105 2.53 -2.14 10.56
CA ILE A 105 3.01 -1.11 9.63
C ILE A 105 4.32 -0.48 10.12
N VAL A 106 4.40 -0.13 11.40
CA VAL A 106 5.60 0.45 12.02
C VAL A 106 6.71 -0.58 12.10
N GLY A 107 6.41 -1.81 12.51
CA GLY A 107 7.36 -2.92 12.54
C GLY A 107 7.96 -3.16 11.15
N PHE A 108 7.11 -3.27 10.11
CA PHE A 108 7.58 -3.39 8.73
C PHE A 108 8.42 -2.18 8.29
N MET A 109 8.04 -0.97 8.67
CA MET A 109 8.84 0.23 8.40
C MET A 109 10.23 0.13 9.05
N VAL A 110 10.33 -0.35 10.29
CA VAL A 110 11.63 -0.56 10.94
C VAL A 110 12.42 -1.64 10.19
N LEU A 111 11.82 -2.82 9.99
CA LEU A 111 12.48 -3.96 9.34
C LEU A 111 13.03 -3.59 7.97
N ARG A 112 12.26 -2.88 7.13
CA ARG A 112 12.70 -2.52 5.77
C ARG A 112 13.83 -1.49 5.69
N ASN A 113 14.23 -0.90 6.81
CA ASN A 113 15.34 0.04 6.88
C ASN A 113 16.59 -0.59 7.53
N ILE A 114 16.53 -1.86 7.92
CA ILE A 114 17.69 -2.60 8.44
C ILE A 114 18.56 -3.05 7.27
N LYS A 115 19.86 -2.76 7.37
CA LYS A 115 20.87 -3.27 6.42
C LYS A 115 21.25 -4.70 6.79
N GLY A 116 21.21 -5.60 5.82
CA GLY A 116 21.60 -7.00 5.99
C GLY A 116 20.49 -7.99 5.65
N TYR A 117 20.90 -9.21 5.32
CA TYR A 117 19.99 -10.31 4.99
C TYR A 117 19.13 -10.70 6.21
N PRO A 118 17.81 -10.95 6.06
CA PRO A 118 17.03 -10.91 4.82
C PRO A 118 16.32 -9.56 4.56
N PHE A 119 16.52 -8.56 5.41
CA PHE A 119 15.73 -7.32 5.44
C PHE A 119 15.99 -6.37 4.27
N GLU A 120 17.15 -6.49 3.63
CA GLU A 120 17.49 -5.71 2.43
C GLU A 120 16.49 -5.89 1.29
N TYR A 121 15.86 -7.07 1.17
CA TYR A 121 14.82 -7.33 0.15
C TYR A 121 13.48 -6.63 0.43
N LEU A 122 13.29 -6.03 1.61
CA LEU A 122 12.07 -5.29 1.95
C LEU A 122 12.17 -3.82 1.53
N ALA A 123 13.36 -3.33 1.20
CA ALA A 123 13.56 -2.00 0.67
C ALA A 123 13.09 -1.95 -0.80
N PRO A 124 12.40 -0.87 -1.21
CA PRO A 124 11.87 -0.71 -2.57
C PRO A 124 12.89 -0.10 -3.55
#